data_AF-R9IL50-F1
#
_entry.id   AF-R9IL50-F1
#
_cell.length_a   1.000
_cell.length_b   1.000
_cell.length_c   1.000
_cell.angle_alpha   90.00
_cell.angle_beta   90.00
_cell.angle_gamma   90.00
#
_symmetry.space_group_name_H-M   'P 1'
#
loop_
_entity.id
_entity.type
_entity.pdbx_description
1 polymer ?
#
loop_
_entity_poly.entity_id
_entity_poly.type
_entity_poly.pdbx_seq_one_letter_code
_entity_poly.pdbx_strand_id
1 'polypeptide(L)'
;KPKQLFAYFGLDPAVKQSGKFEGTKTQMSKRGSAIARRVVHTLALQSIGTSRTGEAKNPVLRDYYLKKCESKPKLVAMGAVSHKVCNMIFAILRDNKPFEIITPQEHIKKHNAAKCDIAA
;
A
#
# COMPACT_ATOMS: atom_id res chain seq x y z
N LYS A 1 7.81 -12.75 0.20
CA LYS A 1 6.35 -12.55 -0.03
C LYS A 1 5.96 -11.13 0.40
N PRO A 2 5.08 -10.41 -0.32
CA PRO A 2 4.79 -9.00 -0.03
C PRO A 2 4.31 -8.76 1.41
N LYS A 3 3.53 -9.72 1.95
CA LYS A 3 2.99 -9.67 3.31
C LYS A 3 4.06 -9.58 4.41
N GLN A 4 5.26 -10.12 4.18
CA GLN A 4 6.34 -10.12 5.16
C GLN A 4 6.90 -8.71 5.37
N LEU A 5 6.93 -7.87 4.33
CA LEU A 5 7.43 -6.50 4.44
C LEU A 5 6.52 -5.63 5.32
N PHE A 6 5.19 -5.83 5.24
CA PHE A 6 4.25 -5.12 6.11
C PHE A 6 4.43 -5.47 7.58
N ALA A 7 4.60 -6.76 7.88
CA ALA A 7 4.85 -7.23 9.23
C ALA A 7 6.17 -6.69 9.77
N TYR A 8 7.22 -6.66 8.93
CA TYR A 8 8.51 -6.09 9.29
C TYR A 8 8.45 -4.59 9.63
N PHE A 9 7.66 -3.80 8.90
CA PHE A 9 7.42 -2.40 9.25
C PHE A 9 6.38 -2.21 10.37
N GLY A 10 5.65 -3.26 10.74
CA GLY A 10 4.57 -3.20 11.73
C GLY A 10 3.36 -2.40 11.24
N LEU A 11 3.04 -2.49 9.95
CA LEU A 11 1.88 -1.85 9.30
C LEU A 11 0.66 -2.79 9.23
N ASP A 12 0.84 -4.05 9.60
CA ASP A 12 -0.22 -5.06 9.71
C ASP A 12 -1.13 -4.79 10.93
N PRO A 13 -2.39 -5.25 10.90
CA PRO A 13 -3.25 -5.18 12.07
C PRO A 13 -2.71 -6.08 13.19
N ALA A 14 -2.82 -5.62 14.43
CA ALA A 14 -2.54 -6.42 15.62
C ALA A 14 -3.56 -7.56 15.72
N VAL A 15 -3.08 -8.77 15.96
CA VAL A 15 -3.94 -9.92 16.24
C VAL A 15 -4.46 -9.82 17.69
N LYS A 16 -5.77 -9.81 17.87
CA LYS A 16 -6.45 -9.90 19.17
C LYS A 16 -7.34 -11.14 19.18
N GLN A 17 -6.82 -12.25 19.69
CA GLN A 17 -7.52 -13.52 19.75
C GLN A 17 -7.45 -14.11 21.17
N SER A 18 -8.54 -14.75 21.61
CA SER A 18 -8.60 -15.51 22.87
C SER A 18 -9.52 -16.72 22.70
N GLY A 19 -8.97 -17.93 22.72
CA GLY A 19 -9.73 -19.14 22.42
C GLY A 19 -10.39 -19.07 21.02
N LYS A 20 -11.73 -19.08 20.98
CA LYS A 20 -12.53 -18.95 19.74
C LYS A 20 -12.90 -17.50 19.37
N PHE A 21 -12.52 -16.52 20.19
CA PHE A 21 -12.84 -15.12 19.95
C PHE A 21 -11.80 -14.46 19.04
N GLU A 22 -12.27 -13.81 17.98
CA GLU A 22 -11.47 -12.95 17.10
C GLU A 22 -11.97 -11.51 17.17
N GLY A 23 -11.09 -10.60 17.61
CA GLY A 23 -11.43 -9.18 17.73
C GLY A 23 -11.56 -8.51 16.36
N THR A 24 -12.71 -7.91 16.07
CA THR A 24 -12.96 -7.18 14.80
C THR A 24 -12.34 -5.78 14.77
N LYS A 25 -12.11 -5.18 15.95
CA LYS A 25 -11.53 -3.83 16.11
C LYS A 25 -10.06 -3.91 16.51
N THR A 26 -9.19 -4.08 15.51
CA THR A 26 -7.74 -4.20 15.67
C THR A 26 -7.03 -2.89 15.36
N GLN A 27 -6.03 -2.54 16.17
CA GLN A 27 -5.12 -1.43 15.91
C GLN A 27 -3.95 -1.89 15.03
N MET A 28 -3.13 -0.97 14.54
CA MET A 28 -1.86 -1.31 13.87
C MET A 28 -0.91 -2.04 14.85
N SER A 29 -0.21 -3.07 14.39
CA SER A 29 0.65 -3.93 15.20
C SER A 29 1.81 -3.18 15.84
N LYS A 30 2.40 -2.22 15.11
CA LYS A 30 3.58 -1.43 15.51
C LYS A 30 4.81 -2.26 15.91
N ARG A 31 4.84 -3.56 15.60
CA ARG A 31 5.92 -4.51 15.97
C ARG A 31 7.27 -4.19 15.32
N GLY A 32 7.26 -3.45 14.21
CA GLY A 32 8.45 -3.05 13.45
C GLY A 32 9.06 -1.70 13.83
N SER A 33 9.97 -1.20 12.97
CA SER A 33 10.63 0.10 13.15
C SER A 33 9.66 1.29 13.08
N ALA A 34 9.71 2.17 14.10
CA ALA A 34 8.96 3.42 14.11
C ALA A 34 9.41 4.38 13.00
N ILE A 35 10.69 4.38 12.65
CA ILE A 35 11.27 5.19 11.57
C ILE A 35 10.69 4.74 10.23
N ALA A 36 10.68 3.42 9.98
CA ALA A 36 10.13 2.89 8.74
C ALA A 36 8.64 3.25 8.56
N ARG A 37 7.84 3.16 9.63
CA ARG A 37 6.44 3.62 9.57
C ARG A 37 6.30 5.10 9.24
N ARG A 38 7.15 5.95 9.83
CA ARG A 38 7.15 7.40 9.56
C ARG A 38 7.51 7.67 8.11
N VAL A 39 8.55 7.03 7.58
CA VAL A 39 8.98 7.18 6.19
C VAL A 39 7.86 6.77 5.23
N VAL A 40 7.26 5.59 5.44
CA VAL A 40 6.15 5.12 4.60
C VAL A 40 4.95 6.06 4.68
N HIS A 41 4.62 6.57 5.85
CA HIS A 41 3.53 7.52 6.03
C HIS A 41 3.79 8.83 5.26
N THR A 42 5.00 9.38 5.36
CA THR A 42 5.41 10.57 4.61
C THR A 42 5.36 10.32 3.10
N LEU A 43 5.87 9.17 2.63
CA LEU A 43 5.80 8.80 1.22
C LEU A 43 4.35 8.70 0.73
N ALA A 44 3.46 8.07 1.51
CA ALA A 44 2.05 7.99 1.19
C ALA A 44 1.41 9.39 1.10
N LEU A 45 1.70 10.28 2.06
CA LEU A 45 1.21 11.66 2.08
C LEU A 45 1.68 12.44 0.83
N GLN A 46 2.96 12.32 0.51
CA GLN A 46 3.53 12.97 -0.68
C GLN A 46 2.97 12.38 -1.98
N SER A 47 2.67 11.08 -2.02
CA SER A 47 2.13 10.42 -3.22
C SER A 47 0.72 10.89 -3.56
N ILE A 48 -0.13 11.08 -2.55
CA ILE A 48 -1.52 11.56 -2.75
C ILE A 48 -1.62 13.08 -2.84
N GLY A 49 -0.55 13.78 -2.46
CA GLY A 49 -0.49 15.23 -2.45
C GLY A 49 -0.67 15.82 -3.86
N THR A 50 -1.15 17.05 -3.89
CA THR A 50 -1.22 17.85 -5.10
C THR A 50 0.00 18.77 -5.19
N SER A 51 0.39 19.12 -6.41
CA SER A 51 1.35 20.19 -6.67
C SER A 51 0.72 21.55 -6.32
N ARG A 52 1.55 22.60 -6.36
CA ARG A 52 1.07 23.99 -6.19
C ARG A 52 0.13 24.44 -7.31
N THR A 53 0.17 23.78 -8.47
CA THR A 53 -0.74 23.98 -9.60
C THR A 53 -2.06 23.21 -9.46
N GLY A 54 -2.21 22.37 -8.42
CA GLY A 54 -3.41 21.58 -8.16
C GLY A 54 -3.40 20.18 -8.78
N GLU A 55 -2.37 19.84 -9.57
CA GLU A 55 -2.25 18.54 -10.22
C GLU A 55 -1.84 17.45 -9.22
N ALA A 56 -2.40 16.25 -9.37
CA ALA A 56 -2.06 15.13 -8.52
C ALA A 56 -0.64 14.61 -8.85
N LYS A 57 0.25 14.52 -7.86
CA LYS A 57 1.59 13.95 -8.05
C LYS A 57 1.53 12.51 -8.53
N ASN A 58 0.61 11.73 -7.96
CA ASN A 58 0.25 10.41 -8.48
C ASN A 58 -1.28 10.31 -8.60
N PRO A 59 -1.83 10.45 -9.82
CA PRO A 59 -3.28 10.43 -10.01
C PRO A 59 -3.90 9.09 -9.60
N VAL A 60 -3.19 7.97 -9.82
CA VAL A 60 -3.68 6.62 -9.50
C VAL A 60 -3.82 6.42 -7.98
N LEU A 61 -2.82 6.84 -7.20
CA LEU A 61 -2.88 6.71 -5.74
C LEU A 61 -3.84 7.71 -5.11
N ARG A 62 -3.96 8.92 -5.68
CA ARG A 62 -4.92 9.92 -5.21
C ARG A 62 -6.36 9.46 -5.43
N ASP A 63 -6.69 8.96 -6.61
CA ASP A 63 -8.01 8.40 -6.90
C ASP A 63 -8.34 7.22 -5.97
N TYR A 64 -7.38 6.30 -5.79
CA TYR A 64 -7.53 5.20 -4.83
C TYR A 64 -7.80 5.69 -3.40
N TYR A 65 -7.12 6.74 -2.95
CA TYR A 65 -7.33 7.35 -1.64
C TYR A 65 -8.73 7.96 -1.52
N LEU A 66 -9.17 8.75 -2.50
CA LEU A 66 -10.48 9.41 -2.51
C LEU A 66 -11.61 8.38 -2.46
N LYS A 67 -11.56 7.37 -3.33
CA LYS A 67 -12.51 6.25 -3.33
C LYS A 67 -12.54 5.50 -1.99
N LYS A 68 -11.39 5.42 -1.30
CA LYS A 68 -11.34 4.80 0.03
C LYS A 68 -11.92 5.69 1.12
N CYS A 69 -11.83 7.02 0.98
CA CYS A 69 -12.41 7.97 1.92
C CYS A 69 -13.94 7.97 1.89
N GLU A 70 -14.57 7.59 0.78
CA GLU A 70 -16.03 7.43 0.69
C GLU A 70 -16.57 6.37 1.67
N SER A 71 -15.80 5.30 1.91
CA SER A 71 -16.22 4.15 2.73
C SER A 71 -15.51 4.04 4.07
N LYS A 72 -14.38 4.75 4.27
CA LYS A 72 -13.54 4.63 5.46
C LYS A 72 -13.04 5.99 5.95
N PRO A 73 -12.79 6.14 7.27
CA PRO A 73 -12.15 7.35 7.79
C PRO A 73 -10.80 7.62 7.12
N LYS A 74 -10.45 8.90 6.97
CA LYS A 74 -9.24 9.37 6.26
C LYS A 74 -7.96 8.67 6.70
N LEU A 75 -7.76 8.46 8.00
CA LEU A 75 -6.56 7.78 8.53
C LEU A 75 -6.50 6.29 8.17
N VAL A 76 -7.65 5.63 8.05
CA VAL A 76 -7.73 4.23 7.61
C VAL A 76 -7.50 4.13 6.11
N ALA A 77 -8.03 5.08 5.33
CA ALA A 77 -7.71 5.21 3.91
C ALA A 77 -6.21 5.44 3.68
N MET A 78 -5.56 6.28 4.49
CA MET A 78 -4.10 6.47 4.48
C MET A 78 -3.33 5.18 4.77
N GLY A 79 -3.81 4.33 5.68
CA GLY A 79 -3.23 3.02 5.93
C GLY A 79 -3.25 2.13 4.67
N ALA A 80 -4.36 2.13 3.93
CA ALA A 80 -4.48 1.39 2.68
C ALA A 80 -3.53 1.92 1.59
N VAL A 81 -3.34 3.24 1.49
CA VAL A 81 -2.35 3.84 0.58
C VAL A 81 -0.94 3.43 0.99
N SER A 82 -0.63 3.46 2.29
CA SER A 82 0.68 3.04 2.82
C SER A 82 1.00 1.59 2.43
N HIS A 83 0.00 0.70 2.46
CA HIS A 83 0.16 -0.68 1.98
C HIS A 83 0.48 -0.75 0.48
N LYS A 84 -0.17 0.08 -0.36
CA LYS A 84 0.16 0.16 -1.79
C LYS A 84 1.60 0.66 -2.03
N VAL A 85 2.02 1.70 -1.31
CA VAL A 85 3.39 2.24 -1.42
C VAL A 85 4.43 1.17 -1.04
N CYS A 86 4.22 0.45 0.05
CA CYS A 86 5.11 -0.65 0.43
C CYS A 86 5.17 -1.77 -0.63
N ASN A 87 4.06 -2.11 -1.29
CA ASN A 87 4.07 -3.05 -2.40
C ASN A 87 4.86 -2.52 -3.61
N MET A 88 4.77 -1.23 -3.91
CA MET A 88 5.57 -0.60 -4.97
C MET A 88 7.05 -0.67 -4.65
N ILE A 89 7.46 -0.32 -3.42
CA ILE A 89 8.85 -0.45 -2.96
C ILE A 89 9.33 -1.90 -3.09
N PHE A 90 8.52 -2.86 -2.65
CA PHE A 90 8.85 -4.28 -2.78
C PHE A 90 9.05 -4.70 -4.25
N ALA A 91 8.20 -4.24 -5.17
CA ALA A 91 8.32 -4.53 -6.59
C ALA A 91 9.58 -3.92 -7.22
N ILE A 92 9.89 -2.66 -6.88
CA ILE A 92 11.12 -1.98 -7.33
C ILE A 92 12.36 -2.77 -6.90
N LEU A 93 12.43 -3.16 -5.62
CA LEU A 93 13.56 -3.90 -5.07
C LEU A 93 13.67 -5.34 -5.61
N ARG A 94 12.53 -5.98 -5.90
CA ARG A 94 12.49 -7.34 -6.45
C ARG A 94 12.91 -7.36 -7.91
N ASP A 95 12.38 -6.43 -8.71
CA ASP A 95 12.52 -6.44 -10.17
C ASP A 95 13.71 -5.57 -10.64
N ASN A 96 14.33 -4.79 -9.73
CA ASN A 96 15.40 -3.83 -10.00
C ASN A 96 15.06 -2.85 -11.16
N LYS A 97 13.80 -2.44 -11.24
CA LYS A 97 13.29 -1.51 -12.26
C LYS A 97 12.95 -0.16 -11.63
N PRO A 98 13.15 0.95 -12.36
CA PRO A 98 12.73 2.27 -11.89
C PRO A 98 11.21 2.30 -11.68
N PHE A 99 10.77 3.19 -10.77
CA PHE A 99 9.35 3.38 -10.51
C PHE A 99 8.67 4.06 -11.69
N GLU A 100 7.56 3.47 -12.14
CA GLU A 100 6.69 4.03 -13.17
C GLU A 100 5.25 4.10 -12.63
N ILE A 101 4.54 5.17 -12.99
CA ILE A 101 3.11 5.29 -12.67
C ILE A 101 2.34 4.48 -13.72
N ILE A 102 1.84 3.33 -13.28
CA ILE A 102 1.07 2.40 -14.12
C ILE A 102 -0.39 2.43 -13.68
N THR A 103 -1.31 2.49 -14.64
CA THR A 103 -2.75 2.43 -14.35
C THR A 103 -3.17 1.02 -13.90
N PRO A 104 -4.28 0.86 -13.15
CA PRO A 104 -4.75 -0.46 -12.74
C PRO A 104 -4.99 -1.42 -13.91
N GLN A 105 -5.49 -0.92 -15.05
CA GLN A 105 -5.77 -1.73 -16.23
C GLN A 105 -4.48 -2.27 -16.87
N GLU A 106 -3.47 -1.42 -17.04
CA GLU A 106 -2.16 -1.83 -17.55
C GLU A 106 -1.48 -2.83 -16.62
N HIS A 107 -1.60 -2.64 -15.31
CA HIS A 107 -1.06 -3.58 -14.33
C HIS A 107 -1.70 -4.97 -14.47
N ILE A 108 -3.03 -5.04 -14.63
CA ILE A 108 -3.75 -6.31 -14.87
C ILE A 108 -3.27 -6.97 -16.16
N LYS A 109 -3.14 -6.19 -17.24
CA LYS A 109 -2.65 -6.71 -18.53
C LYS A 109 -1.24 -7.29 -18.40
N LYS A 110 -0.31 -6.57 -17.77
CA LYS A 110 1.08 -7.03 -17.52
C LYS A 110 1.11 -8.29 -16.64
N HIS A 111 0.28 -8.33 -15.59
CA HIS A 111 0.19 -9.50 -14.70
C HIS A 111 -0.33 -10.74 -15.44
N ASN A 112 -1.37 -10.59 -16.27
CA ASN A 112 -1.94 -11.70 -17.01
C ASN A 112 -0.98 -12.22 -18.09
N ALA A 113 -0.29 -11.33 -18.81
CA ALA A 113 0.75 -11.72 -19.76
C ALA A 113 1.85 -12.56 -19.08
N ALA A 114 2.42 -12.05 -17.98
CA ALA A 114 3.45 -12.76 -17.23
C ALA A 114 2.97 -14.12 -16.68
N LYS A 115 1.68 -14.26 -16.35
CA LYS A 115 1.11 -15.53 -15.89
C LYS A 115 0.95 -16.53 -17.04
N CYS A 116 0.59 -16.07 -18.24
CA CYS A 116 0.52 -16.92 -19.43
C CYS A 116 1.91 -17.45 -19.83
N ASP A 117 2.95 -16.61 -19.77
CA ASP A 117 4.33 -16.99 -20.12
C ASP A 117 4.95 -18.04 -19.17
N ILE A 118 4.44 -18.15 -17.94
CA ILE A 118 4.87 -19.16 -16.95
C ILE A 118 4.13 -20.49 -17.13
N ALA A 119 2.96 -20.46 -17.78
CA ALA A 119 2.10 -21.63 -18.00
C ALA A 119 2.30 -22.28 -19.38
N ALA A 120 3.05 -21.64 -20.28
CA ALA A 120 3.52 -22.16 -21.56
C ALA A 120 4.94 -22.72 -21.42
#